data_AF-A0A135USV4-F1
#
_entry.id   AF-A0A135USV4-F1
#
_cell.length_a   1.000
_cell.length_b   1.000
_cell.length_c   1.000
_cell.angle_alpha   90.00
_cell.angle_beta   90.00
_cell.angle_gamma   90.00
#
_symmetry.space_group_name_H-M   'P 1'
#
loop_
_entity.id
_entity.type
_entity.pdbx_description
1 polymer ?
#
loop_
_entity_poly.entity_id
_entity_poly.type
_entity_poly.pdbx_seq_one_letter_code
_entity_poly.pdbx_strand_id
1 'polypeptide(L)'
;MALPSPSYLTAHVHFLARDPKYEHEKPYTLRYVPSPNDGIPQSNIDRVQHEVKFHDLRLRSLDYNECGFTVTNCSSALQYDDYANTDMIEKIHAPEVMVAVRLALAASSVDLLDYVVSTDLESGKLID
;
A
#
# COMPACT_ATOMS: atom_id res chain seq x y z
N MET A 1 3.70 28.62 15.51
CA MET A 1 3.72 28.33 14.06
C MET A 1 4.33 26.96 13.88
N ALA A 2 3.58 25.98 13.39
CA ALA A 2 4.15 24.68 13.02
C ALA A 2 4.93 24.84 11.70
N LEU A 3 6.12 24.25 11.61
CA LEU A 3 6.87 24.18 10.36
C LEU A 3 6.04 23.43 9.31
N PRO A 4 6.06 23.85 8.03
CA PRO A 4 5.37 23.10 6.99
C PRO A 4 5.93 21.68 6.96
N SER A 5 5.05 20.69 7.02
CA SER A 5 5.43 19.28 6.91
C SER A 5 6.21 19.07 5.62
N PRO A 6 7.34 18.33 5.65
CA PRO A 6 8.14 18.13 4.46
C PRO A 6 7.32 17.37 3.40
N SER A 7 7.43 17.79 2.13
CA SER A 7 6.70 17.17 1.00
C SER A 7 7.08 15.71 0.72
N TYR A 8 8.13 15.23 1.39
CA TYR A 8 8.56 13.84 1.38
C TYR A 8 9.36 13.52 2.65
N LEU A 9 9.40 12.24 3.01
CA LEU A 9 10.29 11.66 4.02
C LEU A 9 11.38 10.85 3.31
N THR A 10 12.55 10.67 3.93
CA THR A 10 13.57 9.73 3.43
C THR A 10 13.75 8.59 4.42
N ALA A 11 13.99 7.38 3.90
CA ALA A 11 14.42 6.25 4.70
C ALA A 11 15.36 5.35 3.89
N HIS A 12 16.07 4.50 4.60
CA HIS A 12 16.93 3.50 4.00
C HIS A 12 16.18 2.18 3.88
N VAL A 13 16.10 1.64 2.66
CA VAL A 13 15.42 0.39 2.37
C VAL A 13 16.43 -0.58 1.76
N HIS A 14 16.39 -1.84 2.19
CA HIS A 14 17.23 -2.89 1.65
C HIS A 14 16.54 -3.58 0.47
N PHE A 15 17.22 -3.64 -0.67
CA PHE A 15 16.78 -4.35 -1.87
C PHE A 15 17.71 -5.53 -2.16
N LEU A 16 17.22 -6.51 -2.91
CA LEU A 16 18.05 -7.61 -3.42
C LEU A 16 19.18 -7.04 -4.27
N ALA A 17 20.42 -7.44 -3.98
CA ALA A 17 21.57 -7.09 -4.80
C ALA A 17 21.39 -7.62 -6.23
N ARG A 18 21.81 -6.86 -7.25
CA ARG A 18 21.85 -7.37 -8.63
C ARG A 18 23.13 -8.18 -8.85
N ASP A 19 23.19 -9.36 -8.22
CA ASP A 19 24.31 -10.28 -8.33
C ASP A 19 24.10 -11.27 -9.49
N PRO A 20 25.08 -11.45 -10.41
CA PRO A 20 25.02 -12.43 -11.50
C PRO A 20 24.72 -13.86 -11.04
N LYS A 21 25.03 -14.24 -9.79
CA LYS A 21 24.68 -15.57 -9.27
C LYS A 21 23.18 -15.87 -9.37
N TYR A 22 22.33 -14.84 -9.35
CA TYR A 22 20.88 -14.99 -9.46
C TYR A 22 20.38 -15.39 -10.86
N GLU A 23 21.25 -15.36 -11.87
CA GLU A 23 20.95 -15.93 -13.20
C GLU A 23 20.99 -17.46 -13.21
N HIS A 24 21.73 -18.06 -12.27
CA HIS A 24 21.93 -19.51 -12.18
C HIS A 24 21.31 -20.11 -10.92
N GLU A 25 21.10 -19.31 -9.88
CA GLU A 25 20.60 -19.77 -8.59
C GLU A 25 19.48 -18.85 -8.07
N LYS A 26 18.31 -19.39 -7.76
CA LYS A 26 17.20 -18.55 -7.28
C LYS A 26 17.52 -17.97 -5.89
N PRO A 27 17.20 -16.69 -5.64
CA PRO A 27 17.23 -16.12 -4.30
C PRO A 27 16.34 -16.92 -3.34
N TYR A 28 16.84 -17.27 -2.16
CA TYR A 28 16.10 -18.02 -1.17
C TYR A 28 16.39 -17.58 0.27
N THR A 29 15.45 -17.88 1.17
CA THR A 29 15.64 -17.81 2.63
C THR A 29 14.95 -19.02 3.25
N LEU A 30 15.71 -19.88 3.91
CA LEU A 30 15.22 -21.06 4.60
C LEU A 30 14.64 -20.66 5.96
N ARG A 31 13.47 -21.22 6.30
CA ARG A 31 12.80 -20.98 7.59
C ARG A 31 13.45 -21.72 8.76
N TYR A 32 14.40 -22.60 8.49
CA TYR A 32 15.22 -23.30 9.47
C TYR A 32 16.69 -22.98 9.24
N VAL A 33 17.51 -23.18 10.27
CA VAL A 33 18.97 -23.08 10.16
C VAL A 33 19.50 -24.43 9.67
N PRO A 34 20.12 -24.51 8.48
CA PRO A 34 20.70 -25.76 7.97
C PRO A 34 21.82 -26.28 8.88
N SER A 35 22.13 -27.58 8.80
CA SER A 35 23.27 -28.13 9.53
C SER A 35 24.58 -27.55 8.97
N PRO A 36 25.58 -27.24 9.82
CA PRO A 36 26.89 -26.80 9.35
C PRO A 36 27.56 -27.76 8.36
N ASN A 37 27.19 -29.05 8.41
CA ASN A 37 27.74 -30.10 7.55
C ASN A 37 27.11 -30.13 6.15
N ASP A 38 25.97 -29.48 5.94
CA ASP A 38 25.25 -29.52 4.66
C ASP A 38 25.87 -28.55 3.63
N GLY A 39 26.69 -27.59 4.09
CA GLY A 39 27.32 -26.58 3.23
C GLY A 39 26.35 -25.58 2.59
N ILE A 40 25.09 -25.58 3.01
CA ILE A 40 24.03 -24.70 2.47
C ILE A 40 23.80 -23.56 3.45
N PRO A 41 24.01 -22.29 3.06
CA PRO A 41 23.69 -21.16 3.92
C PRO A 41 22.17 -21.04 4.08
N GLN A 42 21.71 -20.48 5.20
CA GLN A 42 20.27 -20.25 5.45
C GLN A 42 19.64 -19.33 4.39
N SER A 43 20.43 -18.45 3.77
CA SER A 43 20.00 -17.63 2.64
C SER A 43 21.19 -17.35 1.72
N ASN A 44 20.93 -17.26 0.42
CA ASN A 44 21.88 -16.74 -0.57
C ASN A 44 21.58 -15.27 -0.97
N ILE A 45 20.70 -14.58 -0.23
CA ILE A 45 20.24 -13.22 -0.52
C ILE A 45 21.23 -12.20 0.04
N ASP A 46 21.87 -11.45 -0.86
CA ASP A 46 22.60 -10.24 -0.50
C ASP A 46 21.70 -9.03 -0.65
N ARG A 47 21.80 -8.11 0.32
CA ARG A 47 20.96 -6.91 0.36
C ARG A 47 21.80 -5.66 0.21
N VAL A 48 21.36 -4.76 -0.66
CA VAL A 48 21.96 -3.42 -0.82
C VAL A 48 21.00 -2.39 -0.27
N GLN A 49 21.54 -1.45 0.52
CA GLN A 49 20.78 -0.36 1.10
C GLN A 49 20.68 0.80 0.10
N HIS A 50 19.46 1.29 -0.10
CA HIS A 50 19.17 2.46 -0.91
C HIS A 50 18.41 3.49 -0.09
N GLU A 51 18.78 4.77 -0.19
CA GLU A 51 17.93 5.85 0.32
C GLU A 51 16.75 6.06 -0.64
N VAL A 52 15.54 6.00 -0.10
CA VAL A 52 14.29 6.14 -0.86
C VAL A 52 13.50 7.33 -0.32
N LYS A 53 12.87 8.08 -1.23
CA LYS A 53 11.96 9.19 -0.90
C LYS A 53 10.52 8.70 -0.87
N PHE A 54 9.83 8.95 0.23
CA PHE A 54 8.41 8.69 0.44
C PHE A 54 7.64 9.98 0.28
N HIS A 55 6.86 10.09 -0.79
CA HIS A 55 6.07 11.29 -1.07
C HIS A 55 4.68 11.20 -0.44
N ASP A 56 4.14 12.32 0.03
CA ASP A 56 2.72 12.40 0.37
C ASP A 56 1.90 12.39 -0.93
N LEU A 57 1.26 11.26 -1.22
CA LEU A 57 0.45 11.06 -2.42
C LEU A 57 -0.74 12.03 -2.50
N ARG A 58 -1.24 12.52 -1.36
CA ARG A 58 -2.38 13.47 -1.31
C ARG A 58 -2.03 14.83 -1.90
N LEU A 59 -0.73 15.14 -1.99
CA LEU A 59 -0.21 16.40 -2.53
C LEU A 59 0.27 16.27 -3.98
N ARG A 60 0.12 15.09 -4.59
CA ARG A 60 0.65 14.80 -5.92
C ARG A 60 -0.50 14.54 -6.89
N SER A 61 -0.36 15.10 -8.10
CA SER A 61 -1.16 14.72 -9.24
C SER A 61 -0.41 13.64 -9.99
N LEU A 62 -0.98 12.44 -10.05
CA LEU A 62 -0.45 11.32 -10.81
C LEU A 62 -1.34 11.14 -12.04
N ASP A 63 -0.74 11.06 -13.22
CA ASP A 63 -1.50 10.79 -14.43
C ASP A 63 -1.90 9.32 -14.48
N TYR A 64 -3.19 9.08 -14.70
CA TYR A 64 -3.73 7.73 -14.73
C TYR A 64 -3.19 6.91 -15.90
N ASN A 65 -2.97 7.52 -17.08
CA ASN A 65 -2.52 6.79 -18.27
C ASN A 65 -1.04 6.39 -18.16
N GLU A 66 -0.23 7.20 -17.50
CA GLU A 66 1.18 6.88 -17.23
C GLU A 66 1.36 5.91 -16.06
N CYS A 67 0.70 6.17 -14.93
CA CYS A 67 0.94 5.42 -13.69
C CYS A 67 0.05 4.19 -13.54
N GLY A 68 -1.07 4.11 -14.28
CA GLY A 68 -2.13 3.12 -14.08
C GLY A 68 -3.03 3.41 -12.87
N PHE A 69 -2.79 4.51 -12.16
CA PHE A 69 -3.60 4.98 -11.04
C PHE A 69 -3.49 6.50 -10.89
N THR A 70 -4.45 7.10 -10.21
CA THR A 70 -4.44 8.52 -9.85
C THR A 70 -5.03 8.72 -8.45
N VAL A 71 -4.84 9.90 -7.88
CA VAL A 71 -5.36 10.27 -6.57
C VAL A 71 -6.38 11.39 -6.78
N THR A 72 -7.58 11.20 -6.26
CA THR A 72 -8.65 12.19 -6.30
C THR A 72 -9.22 12.39 -4.89
N ASN A 73 -9.79 13.56 -4.66
CA ASN A 73 -10.48 13.86 -3.41
C ASN A 73 -11.91 13.33 -3.49
N CYS A 74 -12.31 12.52 -2.51
CA CYS A 74 -13.68 12.11 -2.30
C CYS A 74 -14.16 12.78 -1.01
N SER A 75 -14.96 13.85 -1.13
CA SER A 75 -15.62 14.45 0.01
C SER A 75 -16.79 13.56 0.42
N SER A 76 -16.75 13.04 1.65
CA SER A 76 -17.80 12.20 2.20
C SER A 76 -18.59 12.94 3.27
N ALA A 77 -19.92 12.77 3.26
CA ALA A 77 -20.79 13.25 4.33
C ALA A 77 -20.68 12.39 5.61
N LEU A 78 -20.13 11.17 5.50
CA LEU A 78 -19.98 10.26 6.62
C LEU A 78 -18.87 10.72 7.57
N GLN A 79 -19.13 10.57 8.87
CA GLN A 79 -18.12 10.63 9.91
C GLN A 79 -17.44 9.27 10.07
N TYR A 80 -16.32 9.22 10.77
CA TYR A 80 -15.54 7.99 10.93
C TYR A 80 -16.36 6.83 11.52
N ASP A 81 -17.17 7.11 12.55
CA ASP A 81 -17.98 6.09 13.22
C ASP A 81 -19.11 5.55 12.32
N ASP A 82 -19.55 6.31 11.32
CA ASP A 82 -20.61 5.90 10.39
C ASP A 82 -20.14 4.76 9.47
N TYR A 83 -18.83 4.56 9.28
CA TYR A 83 -18.28 3.44 8.49
C TYR A 83 -18.43 2.08 9.20
N ALA A 84 -18.85 2.05 10.46
CA ALA A 84 -19.30 0.82 11.10
C ALA A 84 -20.70 0.38 10.61
N ASN A 85 -21.42 1.25 9.90
CA ASN A 85 -22.75 0.98 9.38
C ASN A 85 -22.73 0.78 7.86
N THR A 86 -22.80 -0.48 7.44
CA THR A 86 -22.84 -0.89 6.03
C THR A 86 -23.93 -0.17 5.24
N ASP A 87 -25.12 0.06 5.81
CA ASP A 87 -26.20 0.76 5.13
C ASP A 87 -25.83 2.20 4.76
N MET A 88 -25.05 2.88 5.62
CA MET A 88 -24.61 4.25 5.36
C MET A 88 -23.54 4.28 4.28
N ILE A 89 -22.66 3.28 4.24
CA ILE A 89 -21.68 3.13 3.17
C ILE A 89 -22.40 2.95 1.84
N GLU A 90 -23.37 2.05 1.73
CA GLU A 90 -24.08 1.78 0.47
C GLU A 90 -24.94 2.95 0.02
N LYS A 91 -25.65 3.61 0.95
CA LYS A 91 -26.62 4.66 0.62
C LYS A 91 -25.98 6.03 0.41
N ILE A 92 -24.83 6.29 1.01
CA ILE A 92 -24.19 7.62 1.01
C ILE A 92 -22.81 7.53 0.36
N HIS A 93 -21.90 6.74 0.91
CA HIS A 93 -20.50 6.79 0.50
C HIS A 93 -20.23 6.17 -0.88
N ALA A 94 -20.85 5.03 -1.19
CA ALA A 94 -20.71 4.38 -2.48
C ALA A 94 -21.10 5.32 -3.65
N PRO A 95 -22.26 6.01 -3.61
CA PRO A 95 -22.58 7.05 -4.58
C PRO A 95 -21.54 8.17 -4.68
N GLU A 96 -21.01 8.66 -3.56
CA GLU A 96 -19.98 9.71 -3.54
C GLU A 96 -18.69 9.24 -4.23
N VAL A 97 -18.25 8.01 -3.95
CA VAL A 97 -17.08 7.39 -4.58
C VAL A 97 -17.30 7.25 -6.09
N MET A 98 -18.47 6.76 -6.51
CA MET A 98 -18.79 6.62 -7.94
C MET A 98 -18.74 7.97 -8.67
N VAL A 99 -19.24 9.04 -8.03
CA VAL A 99 -19.15 10.40 -8.58
C VAL A 99 -17.71 10.87 -8.66
N ALA A 100 -16.91 10.69 -7.61
CA ALA A 100 -15.51 11.10 -7.58
C ALA A 100 -14.69 10.37 -8.67
N VAL A 101 -14.88 9.06 -8.83
CA VAL A 101 -14.21 8.26 -9.87
C VAL A 101 -14.64 8.72 -11.26
N ARG A 102 -15.95 8.93 -11.48
CA ARG A 102 -16.48 9.38 -12.77
C ARG A 102 -15.85 10.71 -13.19
N LEU A 103 -15.75 11.67 -12.27
CA LEU A 103 -15.15 12.98 -12.52
C LEU A 103 -13.64 12.88 -12.75
N ALA A 104 -12.93 12.11 -11.93
CA ALA A 104 -11.48 11.95 -12.02
C ALA A 104 -11.03 11.34 -13.35
N LEU A 105 -11.81 10.40 -13.90
CA LEU A 105 -11.47 9.68 -15.13
C LEU A 105 -12.25 10.15 -16.36
N ALA A 106 -13.11 11.17 -16.22
CA ALA A 106 -14.08 11.58 -17.24
C ALA A 106 -14.86 10.38 -17.82
N ALA A 107 -15.20 9.40 -16.96
CA ALA A 107 -15.81 8.16 -17.38
C ALA A 107 -17.27 8.36 -17.80
N SER A 108 -17.73 7.59 -18.79
CA SER A 108 -19.13 7.63 -19.24
C SER A 108 -20.08 6.95 -18.23
N SER A 109 -19.62 5.89 -17.58
CA SER A 109 -20.34 5.18 -16.51
C SER A 109 -19.35 4.64 -15.48
N VAL A 110 -19.82 4.45 -14.26
CA VAL A 110 -19.08 3.85 -13.15
C VAL A 110 -20.08 3.01 -12.38
N ASP A 111 -19.67 1.80 -11.99
CA ASP A 111 -20.45 0.88 -11.16
C ASP A 111 -19.55 0.34 -10.04
N LEU A 112 -20.12 0.21 -8.84
CA LEU A 112 -19.45 -0.44 -7.71
C LEU A 112 -19.74 -1.94 -7.76
N LEU A 113 -18.69 -2.76 -7.90
CA LEU A 113 -18.85 -4.21 -8.01
C LEU A 113 -18.77 -4.91 -6.65
N ASP A 114 -17.79 -4.55 -5.84
CA ASP A 114 -17.53 -5.18 -4.54
C ASP A 114 -16.79 -4.19 -3.63
N TYR A 115 -17.00 -4.34 -2.32
CA TYR A 115 -16.26 -3.60 -1.30
C TYR A 115 -16.17 -4.41 -0.01
N VAL A 116 -15.10 -4.20 0.75
CA VAL A 116 -14.87 -4.87 2.04
C VAL A 116 -14.73 -3.82 3.11
N VAL A 117 -15.49 -3.98 4.19
CA VAL A 117 -15.33 -3.19 5.42
C VAL A 117 -14.59 -4.07 6.42
N SER A 118 -13.39 -3.63 6.82
CA SER A 118 -12.64 -4.33 7.88
C SER A 118 -13.20 -3.93 9.24
N THR A 119 -13.71 -4.90 9.99
CA THR A 119 -14.25 -4.70 11.35
C THR A 119 -13.21 -4.96 12.45
N ASP A 120 -11.94 -5.14 12.11
CA ASP A 120 -10.92 -5.63 13.04
C ASP A 120 -10.19 -4.47 13.74
N LEU A 121 -10.90 -3.78 14.64
CA LEU A 121 -10.29 -2.93 15.68
C LEU A 121 -10.81 -3.26 17.10
N GLU A 122 -11.41 -4.43 17.29
CA GLU A 122 -11.92 -4.94 18.58
C GLU A 122 -11.32 -6.32 18.97
N SER A 123 -10.04 -6.56 18.70
CA SER A 123 -9.32 -7.63 19.40
C SER A 123 -7.87 -7.29 19.68
N GLY A 124 -7.68 -6.45 20.70
CA GLY A 124 -6.49 -6.52 21.55
C GLY A 124 -6.42 -7.88 22.22
N LYS A 125 -5.94 -8.90 21.50
CA LYS A 125 -5.32 -10.06 22.14
C LYS A 125 -3.89 -9.66 22.45
N LEU A 126 -3.69 -9.31 23.71
CA LEU A 126 -2.40 -9.40 24.39
C LEU A 126 -1.78 -10.75 24.02
N ILE A 127 -0.63 -10.70 23.38
CA ILE A 127 0.22 -11.87 23.18
C ILE A 127 1.13 -11.87 24.42
N ASP A 128 0.80 -12.73 25.39
CA ASP A 128 1.74 -13.20 26.41
C ASP A 128 2.83 -14.07 25.76
#